data_AF-A0A4Q3WRU8-F1
#
_entry.id   AF-A0A4Q3WRU8-F1
#
_cell.length_a   1.000
_cell.length_b   1.000
_cell.length_c   1.000
_cell.angle_alpha   90.00
_cell.angle_beta   90.00
_cell.angle_gamma   90.00
#
_symmetry.space_group_name_H-M   'P 1'
#
loop_
_entity.id
_entity.type
_entity.pdbx_description
1 polymer ?
#
loop_
_entity_poly.entity_id
_entity_poly.type
_entity_poly.pdbx_seq_one_letter_code
_entity_poly.pdbx_strand_id
1 'polypeptide(L)'
;MSDSKFPTAKASLPKGDGGARQKAPPPALKPVAKSDSAYKTIAEVAAELGVATHVLRFWESKFVQLKPTKQSGGRRFYKPEDVALLRYIQQLLYRDGYTIRGVQAALKQTKPRDLKALVQQLTPQAVIAELTAIQDLLKDEAR
;
A
#
# COMPACT_ATOMS: atom_id res chain seq x y z
N MET A 1 -3.97 29.28 -7.08
CA MET A 1 -3.46 27.90 -7.21
C MET A 1 -2.93 27.46 -5.85
N SER A 2 -3.54 26.46 -5.20
CA SER A 2 -3.02 25.90 -3.95
C SER A 2 -2.66 24.45 -4.19
N ASP A 3 -1.41 24.22 -4.58
CA ASP A 3 -0.82 22.89 -4.55
C ASP A 3 -0.74 22.44 -3.10
N SER A 4 -1.55 21.43 -2.74
CA SER A 4 -1.52 20.83 -1.42
C SER A 4 -0.10 20.31 -1.14
N LYS A 5 0.65 21.10 -0.38
CA LYS A 5 1.93 20.73 0.20
C LYS A 5 1.74 19.43 0.97
N PHE A 6 2.40 18.37 0.51
CA PHE A 6 2.38 17.09 1.19
C PHE A 6 3.03 17.26 2.56
N PRO A 7 2.48 16.65 3.62
CA PRO A 7 3.23 16.51 4.85
C PRO A 7 4.45 15.64 4.54
N THR A 8 5.62 16.28 4.43
CA THR A 8 6.91 15.62 4.47
C THR A 8 6.99 14.97 5.84
N ALA A 9 7.02 13.63 5.90
CA ALA A 9 7.30 12.94 7.14
C ALA A 9 8.74 13.32 7.54
N LYS A 10 8.88 14.24 8.50
CA LYS A 10 10.13 14.42 9.22
C LYS A 10 10.36 13.15 10.02
N ALA A 11 11.39 12.40 9.65
CA ALA A 11 12.13 11.62 10.61
C ALA A 11 12.76 12.60 11.63
N SER A 12 12.10 12.84 12.77
CA SER A 12 12.71 13.20 14.05
C SER A 12 11.63 13.31 15.15
N LEU A 13 11.75 12.50 16.21
CA LEU A 13 11.16 12.79 17.53
C LEU A 13 11.77 14.08 18.12
N PRO A 14 11.04 14.85 18.97
CA PRO A 14 11.25 14.78 20.44
C PRO A 14 9.98 15.01 21.32
N LYS A 15 10.22 15.12 22.64
CA LYS A 15 9.50 14.65 23.85
C LYS A 15 8.57 15.68 24.56
N GLY A 16 7.54 15.18 25.26
CA GLY A 16 6.80 15.81 26.39
C GLY A 16 5.66 16.79 25.99
N ASP A 17 4.52 16.91 26.66
CA ASP A 17 3.91 16.28 27.84
C ASP A 17 2.39 16.60 27.75
N GLY A 18 1.49 15.71 28.19
CA GLY A 18 0.04 15.98 28.16
C GLY A 18 -0.82 14.73 28.03
N GLY A 19 -1.28 14.22 29.17
CA GLY A 19 -1.96 12.93 29.30
C GLY A 19 -3.28 12.80 28.53
N ALA A 20 -3.40 11.69 27.80
CA ALA A 20 -4.68 11.08 27.43
C ALA A 20 -4.51 9.56 27.35
N ARG A 21 -4.94 8.87 28.40
CA ARG A 21 -5.30 7.43 28.48
C ARG A 21 -4.60 6.51 27.46
N GLN A 22 -3.44 5.97 27.86
CA GLN A 22 -2.81 4.83 27.20
C GLN A 22 -3.76 3.63 27.27
N LYS A 23 -4.41 3.26 26.16
CA LYS A 23 -4.74 1.85 25.96
C LYS A 23 -3.46 1.18 25.47
N ALA A 24 -3.06 0.14 26.20
CA ALA A 24 -1.81 -0.60 26.07
C ALA A 24 -1.34 -0.81 24.61
N PRO A 25 -0.02 -0.84 24.36
CA PRO A 25 0.49 -1.26 23.06
C PRO A 25 -0.11 -2.64 22.70
N PRO A 26 -0.56 -2.86 21.45
CA PRO A 26 -0.94 -4.20 21.04
C PRO A 26 0.24 -5.14 21.31
N PRO A 27 0.00 -6.36 21.83
CA PRO A 27 1.08 -7.29 22.16
C PRO A 27 1.96 -7.48 20.93
N ALA A 28 3.28 -7.53 21.12
CA ALA A 28 4.24 -7.78 20.05
C ALA A 28 3.82 -9.05 19.28
N LEU A 29 3.18 -8.85 18.13
CA LEU A 29 2.78 -9.95 17.28
C LEU A 29 4.03 -10.40 16.53
N LYS A 30 4.49 -11.60 16.89
CA LYS A 30 5.37 -12.43 16.05
C LYS A 30 4.90 -12.33 14.58
N PRO A 31 5.79 -12.28 13.57
CA PRO A 31 5.36 -12.27 12.19
C PRO A 31 4.73 -13.64 11.89
N VAL A 32 3.43 -13.75 12.12
CA VAL A 32 2.61 -14.76 11.48
C VAL A 32 2.69 -14.39 10.02
N ALA A 33 3.39 -15.21 9.24
CA ALA A 33 3.35 -15.19 7.79
C ALA A 33 1.89 -15.42 7.37
N LYS A 34 1.10 -14.32 7.36
CA LYS A 34 -0.19 -14.28 6.70
C LYS A 34 0.14 -14.47 5.22
N SER A 35 -0.54 -15.42 4.59
CA SER A 35 -0.38 -15.68 3.16
C SER A 35 -0.38 -14.35 2.42
N ASP A 36 0.57 -14.15 1.51
CA ASP A 36 0.72 -12.87 0.82
C ASP A 36 -0.57 -12.44 0.10
N SER A 37 -1.45 -13.41 -0.20
CA SER A 37 -2.74 -13.25 -0.86
C SER A 37 -3.88 -12.83 0.09
N ALA A 38 -3.61 -12.73 1.39
CA ALA A 38 -4.61 -12.38 2.37
C ALA A 38 -5.04 -10.92 2.27
N TYR A 39 -6.34 -10.70 2.50
CA TYR A 39 -6.90 -9.37 2.69
C TYR A 39 -6.27 -8.71 3.93
N LYS A 40 -5.77 -7.48 3.76
CA LYS A 40 -5.15 -6.71 4.85
C LYS A 40 -6.08 -5.61 5.34
N THR A 41 -6.06 -5.34 6.64
CA THR A 41 -6.77 -4.21 7.25
C THR A 41 -6.01 -2.90 7.05
N ILE A 42 -6.69 -1.76 7.21
CA ILE A 42 -6.05 -0.44 7.10
C ILE A 42 -4.85 -0.25 8.05
N ALA A 43 -4.88 -0.86 9.24
CA ALA A 43 -3.79 -0.77 10.19
C ALA A 43 -2.56 -1.56 9.72
N GLU A 44 -2.77 -2.75 9.15
CA GLU A 44 -1.69 -3.58 8.59
C GLU A 44 -1.06 -2.91 7.38
N VAL A 45 -1.87 -2.38 6.46
CA VAL A 45 -1.36 -1.68 5.26
C VAL A 45 -0.63 -0.39 5.65
N ALA A 46 -1.13 0.35 6.64
CA ALA A 46 -0.46 1.54 7.18
C ALA A 46 0.93 1.21 7.75
N ALA A 47 1.02 0.13 8.53
CA ALA A 47 2.29 -0.35 9.08
C ALA A 47 3.27 -0.78 7.98
N GLU A 48 2.79 -1.52 6.97
CA GLU A 48 3.60 -1.99 5.85
C GLU A 48 4.14 -0.86 4.97
N LEU A 49 3.34 0.19 4.73
CA LEU A 49 3.76 1.35 3.93
C LEU A 49 4.48 2.42 4.77
N GLY A 50 4.53 2.28 6.10
CA GLY A 50 5.12 3.28 6.99
C GLY A 50 4.37 4.62 7.01
N VAL A 51 3.06 4.61 6.76
CA VAL A 51 2.22 5.82 6.76
C VAL A 51 1.13 5.74 7.83
N ALA A 52 0.62 6.89 8.28
CA ALA A 52 -0.47 6.90 9.24
C ALA A 52 -1.79 6.45 8.60
N THR A 53 -2.66 5.79 9.38
CA THR A 53 -3.96 5.28 8.89
C THR A 53 -4.85 6.36 8.28
N HIS A 54 -4.83 7.58 8.80
CA HIS A 54 -5.61 8.69 8.25
C HIS A 54 -5.10 9.16 6.87
N VAL A 55 -3.81 8.94 6.56
CA VAL A 55 -3.25 9.22 5.23
C VAL A 55 -3.82 8.24 4.20
N LEU A 56 -3.94 6.96 4.54
CA LEU A 56 -4.60 5.97 3.68
C LEU A 56 -6.08 6.32 3.44
N ARG A 57 -6.80 6.72 4.49
CA ARG A 57 -8.19 7.22 4.34
C ARG A 57 -8.28 8.44 3.44
N PHE A 58 -7.31 9.34 3.55
CA PHE A 58 -7.23 10.50 2.67
C PHE A 58 -6.98 10.07 1.21
N TRP A 59 -6.06 9.14 0.96
CA TRP A 59 -5.79 8.62 -0.38
C TRP A 59 -6.99 7.90 -0.99
N GLU A 60 -7.76 7.12 -0.23
CA GLU A 60 -9.04 6.55 -0.67
C GLU A 60 -10.00 7.62 -1.21
N SER A 61 -10.03 8.81 -0.61
CA SER A 61 -10.89 9.89 -1.07
C SER A 61 -10.40 10.57 -2.36
N LYS A 62 -9.12 10.40 -2.72
CA LYS A 62 -8.49 11.07 -3.87
C LYS A 62 -8.34 10.15 -5.08
N PHE A 63 -8.20 8.85 -4.88
CA PHE A 63 -7.94 7.90 -5.96
C PHE A 63 -9.12 6.95 -6.14
N VAL A 64 -9.93 7.20 -7.18
CA VAL A 64 -11.13 6.41 -7.49
C VAL A 64 -10.82 4.96 -7.87
N GLN A 65 -9.58 4.69 -8.28
CA GLN A 65 -9.04 3.37 -8.59
C GLN A 65 -8.84 2.52 -7.32
N LEU A 66 -8.65 3.15 -6.16
CA LEU A 66 -8.47 2.46 -4.89
C LEU A 66 -9.84 2.16 -4.26
N LYS A 67 -10.27 0.90 -4.30
CA LYS A 67 -11.61 0.49 -3.85
C LYS A 67 -11.51 -0.62 -2.81
N PRO A 68 -11.13 -0.30 -1.55
CA PRO A 68 -11.09 -1.29 -0.49
C PRO A 68 -12.48 -1.90 -0.28
N THR A 69 -12.51 -3.21 -0.03
CA THR A 69 -13.75 -3.94 0.20
C THR A 69 -14.32 -3.52 1.55
N LYS A 70 -15.52 -2.95 1.54
CA LYS A 70 -16.25 -2.57 2.76
C LYS A 70 -17.02 -3.76 3.28
N GLN A 71 -16.68 -4.25 4.46
CA GLN A 71 -17.46 -5.29 5.15
C GLN A 71 -18.66 -4.66 5.89
N SER A 72 -19.70 -5.44 6.17
CA SER A 72 -20.96 -5.05 6.82
C SER A 72 -20.81 -4.36 8.20
N GLY A 73 -19.61 -4.30 8.78
CA GLY A 73 -19.29 -3.57 10.01
C GLY A 73 -18.45 -2.29 9.82
N GLY A 74 -18.36 -1.74 8.60
CA GLY A 74 -17.60 -0.52 8.31
C GLY A 74 -16.07 -0.68 8.29
N ARG A 75 -15.58 -1.91 8.46
CA ARG A 75 -14.15 -2.27 8.33
C ARG A 75 -13.76 -2.33 6.86
N ARG A 76 -12.53 -1.91 6.57
CA ARG A 76 -11.93 -1.87 5.24
C ARG A 76 -10.89 -2.95 5.12
N PHE A 77 -11.01 -3.73 4.06
CA PHE A 77 -10.04 -4.74 3.67
C PHE A 77 -9.47 -4.39 2.30
N TYR A 78 -8.15 -4.42 2.20
CA TYR A 78 -7.39 -4.19 0.98
C TYR A 78 -6.98 -5.53 0.41
N LYS A 79 -7.24 -5.70 -0.88
CA LYS A 79 -6.73 -6.85 -1.63
C LYS A 79 -5.24 -6.68 -1.92
N PRO A 80 -4.51 -7.75 -2.27
CA PRO A 80 -3.13 -7.65 -2.73
C PRO A 80 -2.96 -6.59 -3.84
N GLU A 81 -3.93 -6.49 -4.77
CA GLU A 81 -3.91 -5.48 -5.84
C GLU A 81 -4.11 -4.05 -5.30
N ASP A 82 -4.97 -3.85 -4.30
CA ASP A 82 -5.14 -2.52 -3.68
C ASP A 82 -3.85 -2.09 -2.97
N VAL A 83 -3.17 -3.02 -2.31
CA VAL A 83 -1.90 -2.75 -1.62
C VAL A 83 -0.77 -2.48 -2.62
N ALA A 84 -0.73 -3.20 -3.74
CA ALA A 84 0.21 -2.93 -4.83
C ALA A 84 -0.04 -1.54 -5.46
N LEU A 85 -1.30 -1.17 -5.69
CA LEU A 85 -1.65 0.18 -6.16
C LEU A 85 -1.24 1.27 -5.15
N LEU A 86 -1.43 1.01 -3.85
CA LEU A 86 -1.01 1.94 -2.79
C LEU A 86 0.51 2.15 -2.77
N ARG A 87 1.30 1.08 -2.95
CA ARG A 87 2.76 1.18 -3.11
C ARG A 87 3.14 2.03 -4.31
N TYR A 88 2.48 1.82 -5.44
CA TYR A 88 2.73 2.58 -6.66
C TYR A 88 2.41 4.07 -6.47
N ILE A 89 1.26 4.38 -5.86
CA ILE A 89 0.89 5.76 -5.50
C ILE A 89 1.93 6.36 -4.55
N GLN A 90 2.35 5.63 -3.52
CA GLN A 90 3.38 6.08 -2.57
C GLN A 90 4.69 6.44 -3.28
N GLN A 91 5.13 5.60 -4.23
CA GLN A 91 6.32 5.85 -5.02
C GLN A 91 6.18 7.15 -5.82
N LEU A 92 5.10 7.31 -6.57
CA LEU A 92 4.89 8.52 -7.38
C LEU A 92 4.89 9.78 -6.50
N LEU A 93 4.27 9.72 -5.33
CA LEU A 93 4.15 10.86 -4.42
C LEU A 93 5.46 11.22 -3.72
N TYR A 94 6.17 10.24 -3.15
CA TYR A 94 7.31 10.50 -2.28
C TYR A 94 8.67 10.33 -2.95
N ARG A 95 8.77 9.41 -3.92
CA ARG A 95 10.02 9.15 -4.64
C ARG A 95 10.12 10.04 -5.89
N ASP A 96 9.04 10.09 -6.67
CA ASP A 96 9.05 10.77 -7.97
C ASP A 96 8.55 12.22 -7.87
N GLY A 97 8.09 12.65 -6.69
CA GLY A 97 7.73 14.04 -6.39
C GLY A 97 6.42 14.52 -7.04
N TYR A 98 5.55 13.61 -7.49
CA TYR A 98 4.27 13.99 -8.08
C TYR A 98 3.33 14.59 -7.04
N THR A 99 2.47 15.52 -7.51
CA THR A 99 1.36 16.01 -6.70
C THR A 99 0.15 15.05 -6.79
N ILE A 100 -0.83 15.20 -5.87
CA ILE A 100 -2.05 14.36 -5.92
C ILE A 100 -2.72 14.50 -7.29
N ARG A 101 -2.78 15.72 -7.82
CA ARG A 101 -3.33 16.00 -9.15
C ARG A 101 -2.49 15.35 -10.26
N GLY A 102 -1.17 15.39 -10.14
CA GLY A 102 -0.26 14.72 -11.07
C GLY A 102 -0.48 13.21 -11.11
N VAL A 103 -0.56 12.55 -9.94
CA VAL A 103 -0.86 11.12 -9.86
C VAL A 103 -2.26 10.80 -10.38
N GLN A 104 -3.26 11.62 -10.04
CA GLN A 104 -4.62 11.45 -10.59
C GLN A 104 -4.63 11.54 -12.12
N ALA A 105 -3.87 12.46 -12.72
CA ALA A 105 -3.77 12.57 -14.17
C ALA A 105 -3.08 11.34 -14.78
N ALA A 106 -1.95 10.91 -14.22
CA ALA A 106 -1.22 9.72 -14.68
C ALA A 106 -2.09 8.45 -14.63
N LEU A 107 -2.81 8.24 -13.51
CA LEU A 107 -3.71 7.10 -13.34
C LEU A 107 -4.97 7.17 -14.22
N LYS A 108 -5.36 8.36 -14.70
CA LYS A 108 -6.48 8.54 -15.64
C LYS A 108 -6.08 8.32 -17.09
N GLN A 109 -4.85 8.68 -17.45
CA GLN A 109 -4.31 8.48 -18.80
C GLN A 109 -3.99 6.99 -19.07
N THR A 110 -3.70 6.24 -18.02
CA THR A 110 -3.49 4.79 -18.10
C THR A 110 -4.83 4.09 -18.30
N LYS A 111 -4.96 3.28 -19.37
CA LYS A 111 -6.19 2.51 -19.59
C LYS A 111 -6.43 1.57 -18.40
N PRO A 112 -7.69 1.33 -17.98
CA PRO A 112 -7.97 0.46 -16.83
C PRO A 112 -7.37 -0.95 -16.93
N ARG A 113 -7.28 -1.50 -18.16
CA ARG A 113 -6.65 -2.80 -18.42
C ARG A 113 -5.15 -2.77 -18.17
N ASP A 114 -4.48 -1.73 -18.66
CA ASP A 114 -3.03 -1.56 -18.54
C ASP A 114 -2.66 -1.28 -17.08
N LEU A 115 -3.45 -0.46 -16.38
CA LEU A 115 -3.31 -0.22 -14.95
C LEU A 115 -3.45 -1.53 -14.16
N LYS A 116 -4.47 -2.34 -14.48
CA LYS A 116 -4.68 -3.63 -13.82
C LYS A 116 -3.51 -4.58 -14.06
N ALA A 117 -3.00 -4.66 -15.30
CA ALA A 117 -1.84 -5.49 -15.63
C ALA A 117 -0.59 -5.03 -14.87
N LEU A 118 -0.33 -3.72 -14.83
CA LEU A 118 0.78 -3.13 -14.07
C LEU A 118 0.66 -3.47 -12.58
N VAL A 119 -0.51 -3.23 -11.98
CA VAL A 119 -0.74 -3.52 -10.55
C VAL A 119 -0.62 -5.01 -10.24
N GLN A 120 -1.07 -5.89 -11.14
CA GLN A 120 -0.93 -7.34 -10.97
C GLN A 120 0.54 -7.78 -10.94
N GLN A 121 1.39 -7.20 -11.77
CA GLN A 121 2.84 -7.45 -11.76
C GLN A 121 3.52 -6.98 -10.46
N LEU A 122 2.96 -5.96 -9.80
CA LEU A 122 3.47 -5.41 -8.54
C LEU A 122 3.00 -6.18 -7.29
N THR A 123 2.27 -7.29 -7.47
CA THR A 123 1.81 -8.11 -6.35
C THR A 123 2.88 -9.11 -5.90
N PRO A 124 2.99 -9.43 -4.59
CA PRO A 124 3.93 -10.45 -4.13
C PRO A 124 3.69 -11.82 -4.77
N GLN A 125 2.44 -12.16 -5.09
CA GLN A 125 2.10 -13.42 -5.75
C GLN A 125 2.72 -13.52 -7.14
N ALA A 126 2.68 -12.43 -7.90
CA ALA A 126 3.28 -12.40 -9.23
C ALA A 126 4.80 -12.61 -9.16
N VAL A 127 5.46 -11.93 -8.22
CA VAL A 127 6.90 -12.08 -7.99
C VAL A 127 7.25 -13.51 -7.56
N ILE A 128 6.49 -14.09 -6.62
CA ILE A 128 6.71 -15.48 -6.20
C ILE A 128 6.53 -16.43 -7.38
N ALA A 129 5.45 -16.29 -8.16
CA ALA A 129 5.17 -17.13 -9.31
C ALA A 129 6.32 -17.09 -10.34
N GLU A 130 6.82 -15.89 -10.65
CA GLU A 130 7.96 -15.68 -11.54
C GLU A 130 9.24 -16.34 -11.00
N LEU A 131 9.53 -16.18 -9.71
CA LEU A 131 10.70 -16.81 -9.07
C LEU A 131 10.63 -18.34 -9.08
N THR A 132 9.45 -18.93 -8.85
CA THR A 132 9.27 -20.38 -9.00
C THR A 132 9.45 -20.85 -10.44
N ALA A 133 8.90 -20.11 -11.42
CA ALA A 133 9.06 -20.46 -12.83
C ALA A 133 10.55 -20.45 -13.25
N ILE A 134 11.31 -19.44 -12.80
CA ILE A 134 12.76 -19.39 -13.01
C ILE A 134 13.46 -20.57 -12.33
N GLN A 135 13.08 -20.89 -11.08
CA GLN A 135 13.67 -22.01 -10.35
C GLN A 135 13.44 -23.36 -11.06
N ASP A 136 12.27 -23.55 -11.67
CA ASP A 136 11.94 -24.79 -12.38
C ASP A 136 12.69 -24.88 -13.72
N LEU A 137 12.81 -23.78 -14.47
CA LEU A 137 13.65 -23.74 -15.68
C LEU A 137 15.12 -24.09 -15.39
N LEU A 138 15.67 -23.57 -14.30
CA LEU A 138 17.05 -23.89 -13.88
C LEU A 138 17.22 -25.34 -13.41
N LYS A 139 16.16 -26.00 -12.93
CA LYS A 139 16.21 -27.43 -12.57
C LYS A 139 16.12 -28.32 -13.81
N ASP A 140 15.36 -27.90 -14.82
CA ASP A 140 15.18 -28.66 -16.06
C ASP A 140 16.45 -28.65 -16.94
N GLU A 141 17.26 -27.59 -16.89
CA GLU A 141 18.59 -27.56 -17.56
C GLU A 141 19.65 -28.44 -16.87
N ALA A 142 19.43 -28.83 -15.61
CA ALA A 142 20.37 -29.63 -14.81
C ALA A 142 20.12 -31.15 -14.90
N ARG A 143 19.25 -31.59 -15.82
CA ARG A 143 18.86 -32.99 -16.04
C ARG A 143 19.34 -33.51 -17.39
#